data_AF-A0A5B7YCY6-F1
#
_entry.id   AF-A0A5B7YCY6-F1
#
_cell.length_a   1.000
_cell.length_b   1.000
_cell.length_c   1.000
_cell.angle_alpha   90.00
_cell.angle_beta   90.00
_cell.angle_gamma   90.00
#
_symmetry.space_group_name_H-M   'P 1'
#
loop_
_entity.id
_entity.type
_entity.pdbx_description
1 polymer ?
#
loop_
_entity_poly.entity_id
_entity_poly.type
_entity_poly.pdbx_seq_one_letter_code
_entity_poly.pdbx_strand_id
1 'polypeptide(L)'
;MGHLAPIHRPKAPTNLPVVFTHQEAMKILHAMYGTHRLMASILYGSGLRISECVQLRVKDVDLSLRTIHVKSAKGKKDRVTLFPEKLIRPLSQQLQWRKSLHDYDLSLGKGCVELPNSLRNKYPAAE
;
A
#
# COMPACT_ATOMS: atom_id res chain seq x y z
N MET A 1 -57.58 13.43 -14.97
CA MET A 1 -56.65 12.69 -14.10
C MET A 1 -55.35 13.48 -14.04
N GLY A 2 -55.01 14.05 -12.88
CA GLY A 2 -53.86 14.94 -12.72
C GLY A 2 -52.54 14.17 -12.64
N HIS A 3 -51.62 14.47 -13.56
CA HIS A 3 -50.27 13.92 -13.56
C HIS A 3 -49.43 14.72 -12.55
N LEU A 4 -49.04 14.09 -11.44
CA LEU A 4 -48.11 14.69 -10.47
C LEU A 4 -46.70 14.66 -11.07
N ALA A 5 -46.04 15.81 -11.12
CA ALA A 5 -44.66 15.94 -11.57
C ALA A 5 -43.70 15.09 -10.72
N PRO A 6 -42.56 14.63 -11.29
CA PRO A 6 -41.62 13.78 -10.57
C PRO A 6 -41.07 14.49 -9.33
N ILE A 7 -41.31 13.90 -8.16
CA ILE A 7 -40.87 14.41 -6.86
C ILE A 7 -39.34 14.30 -6.80
N HIS A 8 -38.65 15.43 -6.84
CA HIS A 8 -37.19 15.49 -6.73
C HIS A 8 -36.79 15.18 -5.28
N ARG A 9 -36.39 13.93 -5.01
CA ARG A 9 -35.90 13.52 -3.69
C ARG A 9 -34.57 14.25 -3.39
N PRO A 10 -34.44 15.00 -2.29
CA PRO A 10 -33.16 15.60 -1.91
C PRO A 10 -32.13 14.48 -1.70
N LYS A 11 -30.91 14.66 -2.23
CA LYS A 11 -29.78 13.78 -1.88
C LYS A 11 -29.58 13.86 -0.37
N ALA A 12 -29.57 12.70 0.30
CA ALA A 12 -29.29 12.65 1.74
C ALA A 12 -27.96 13.37 2.03
N PRO A 13 -27.90 14.21 3.08
CA PRO A 13 -26.68 14.89 3.44
C PRO A 13 -25.59 13.84 3.68
N THR A 14 -24.50 13.96 2.93
CA THR A 14 -23.34 13.09 3.08
C THR A 14 -22.62 13.55 4.33
N ASN A 15 -22.66 12.76 5.40
CA ASN A 15 -21.93 13.07 6.62
C ASN A 15 -20.45 13.30 6.26
N LEU A 16 -19.88 14.39 6.80
CA LEU A 16 -18.45 14.64 6.68
C LEU A 16 -17.70 13.40 7.21
N PRO A 17 -16.69 12.89 6.47
CA PRO A 17 -15.91 11.77 6.95
C PRO A 17 -15.24 12.15 8.26
N VAL A 18 -15.50 11.37 9.31
CA VAL A 18 -14.81 11.52 10.59
C VAL A 18 -13.37 11.08 10.36
N VAL A 19 -12.46 12.06 10.36
CA VAL A 19 -11.02 11.83 10.21
C VAL A 19 -10.35 11.86 11.57
N PHE A 20 -9.32 11.03 11.75
CA PHE A 20 -8.51 11.07 12.96
C PHE A 20 -7.72 12.37 13.03
N THR A 21 -7.60 12.93 14.23
CA THR A 21 -6.57 13.92 14.55
C THR A 21 -5.18 13.28 14.48
N HIS A 22 -4.14 14.11 14.32
CA HIS A 22 -2.76 13.63 14.34
C HIS A 22 -2.45 12.86 15.64
N GLN A 23 -2.93 13.34 16.78
CA GLN A 23 -2.69 12.69 18.07
C GLN A 23 -3.35 11.30 18.17
N GLU A 24 -4.59 11.16 17.68
CA GLU A 24 -5.28 9.86 17.66
C GLU A 24 -4.58 8.88 16.73
N ALA A 25 -4.21 9.33 15.53
CA ALA A 25 -3.45 8.50 14.58
C ALA A 25 -2.14 8.00 15.20
N MET A 26 -1.40 8.88 15.88
CA MET A 26 -0.16 8.50 16.55
C MET A 26 -0.39 7.54 17.72
N LYS A 27 -1.45 7.72 18.53
CA LYS A 27 -1.82 6.76 19.60
C LYS A 27 -2.06 5.36 19.03
N ILE A 28 -2.81 5.27 17.93
CA ILE A 28 -3.08 3.99 17.24
C ILE A 28 -1.78 3.37 16.73
N LEU A 29 -0.94 4.15 16.03
CA LEU A 29 0.35 3.66 15.51
C LEU A 29 1.30 3.17 16.60
N HIS A 30 1.29 3.81 17.78
CA HIS A 30 2.12 3.40 18.91
C HIS A 30 1.63 2.13 19.61
N ALA A 31 0.33 1.83 19.54
CA ALA A 31 -0.24 0.60 20.09
C ALA A 31 0.00 -0.63 19.19
N MET A 32 0.41 -0.43 17.93
CA MET A 32 0.69 -1.50 16.99
C MET A 32 2.14 -2.02 17.11
N TYR A 33 2.38 -3.24 16.65
CA TYR A 33 3.70 -3.88 16.64
C TYR A 33 4.00 -4.59 15.32
N GLY A 34 5.30 -4.89 15.11
CA GLY A 34 5.78 -5.66 13.95
C GLY A 34 5.36 -5.10 12.60
N THR A 35 4.99 -6.01 11.69
CA THR A 35 4.60 -5.70 10.31
C THR A 35 3.37 -4.79 10.24
N HIS A 36 2.38 -4.97 11.12
CA HIS A 36 1.18 -4.14 11.13
C HIS A 36 1.49 -2.68 11.44
N ARG A 37 2.39 -2.42 12.40
CA ARG A 37 2.86 -1.06 12.68
C ARG A 37 3.55 -0.45 11.47
N LEU A 38 4.42 -1.21 10.79
CA LEU A 38 5.11 -0.73 9.60
C LEU A 38 4.12 -0.39 8.48
N MET A 39 3.19 -1.30 8.17
CA MET A 39 2.14 -1.08 7.18
C MET A 39 1.30 0.16 7.50
N ALA A 40 0.81 0.28 8.74
CA ALA A 40 0.01 1.44 9.15
C ALA A 40 0.81 2.74 9.07
N SER A 41 2.10 2.71 9.41
CA SER A 41 2.97 3.89 9.32
C SER A 41 3.23 4.30 7.87
N ILE A 42 3.35 3.34 6.94
CA ILE A 42 3.46 3.63 5.51
C ILE A 42 2.13 4.20 4.99
N LEU A 43 0.99 3.58 5.29
CA LEU A 43 -0.34 4.07 4.89
C LEU A 43 -0.54 5.52 5.34
N TYR A 44 -0.24 5.81 6.61
CA TYR A 44 -0.37 7.15 7.18
C TYR A 44 0.66 8.14 6.60
N GLY A 45 1.92 7.75 6.51
CA GLY A 45 3.02 8.64 6.13
C GLY A 45 3.16 8.89 4.63
N SER A 46 2.61 8.03 3.78
CA SER A 46 2.74 8.11 2.32
C SER A 46 1.43 8.13 1.55
N GLY A 47 0.28 8.07 2.25
CA GLY A 47 -1.04 8.18 1.63
C GLY A 47 -1.38 7.02 0.69
N LEU A 48 -0.80 5.84 0.93
CA LEU A 48 -1.14 4.63 0.20
C LEU A 48 -2.55 4.16 0.56
N ARG A 49 -3.22 3.52 -0.40
CA ARG A 49 -4.41 2.71 -0.12
C ARG A 49 -3.98 1.37 0.47
N ILE A 50 -4.86 0.73 1.23
CA ILE A 50 -4.59 -0.60 1.82
C ILE A 50 -4.19 -1.61 0.74
N SER A 51 -4.91 -1.64 -0.39
CA SER A 51 -4.60 -2.52 -1.53
C SER A 51 -3.21 -2.25 -2.13
N GLU A 52 -2.79 -0.99 -2.18
CA GLU A 52 -1.47 -0.59 -2.70
C GLU A 52 -0.36 -1.02 -1.73
N CYS A 53 -0.59 -0.87 -0.42
CA CYS A 53 0.37 -1.27 0.61
C CYS A 53 0.60 -2.78 0.66
N VAL A 54 -0.45 -3.60 0.52
CA VAL A 54 -0.31 -5.07 0.60
C VAL A 54 0.30 -5.67 -0.68
N GLN A 55 0.24 -4.96 -1.80
CA GLN A 55 0.80 -5.41 -3.09
C GLN A 55 2.19 -4.83 -3.38
N LEU A 56 2.74 -4.03 -2.47
CA LEU A 56 4.01 -3.36 -2.63
C LEU A 56 5.14 -4.38 -2.84
N ARG A 57 5.96 -4.19 -3.89
CA ARG A 57 7.12 -5.04 -4.15
C ARG A 57 8.40 -4.31 -3.75
N VAL A 58 9.46 -5.07 -3.48
CA VAL A 58 10.79 -4.53 -3.11
C VAL A 58 11.28 -3.47 -4.11
N LYS A 59 11.10 -3.73 -5.41
CA LYS A 59 11.49 -2.82 -6.50
C LYS A 59 10.71 -1.50 -6.55
N ASP A 60 9.60 -1.39 -5.83
CA ASP A 60 8.75 -0.20 -5.84
C ASP A 60 9.17 0.79 -4.73
N VAL A 61 10.13 0.43 -3.87
CA VAL A 61 10.60 1.25 -2.74
C VAL A 61 12.03 1.73 -3.01
N ASP A 62 12.22 3.04 -3.04
CA ASP A 62 13.55 3.67 -3.08
C ASP A 62 13.82 4.34 -1.72
N LEU A 63 14.76 3.77 -0.96
CA LEU A 63 15.15 4.29 0.36
C LEU A 63 15.99 5.57 0.28
N SER A 64 16.74 5.75 -0.80
CA SER A 64 17.62 6.91 -0.99
C SER A 64 16.81 8.16 -1.33
N LEU A 65 15.85 8.01 -2.25
CA LEU A 65 14.94 9.09 -2.65
C LEU A 65 13.74 9.24 -1.71
N ARG A 66 13.53 8.28 -0.80
CA ARG A 66 12.36 8.18 0.09
C ARG A 66 11.04 8.16 -0.69
N THR A 67 11.03 7.44 -1.80
CA THR A 67 9.89 7.35 -2.72
C THR A 67 9.32 5.93 -2.78
N ILE A 68 8.01 5.86 -3.01
CA ILE A 68 7.28 4.64 -3.31
C ILE A 68 6.58 4.80 -4.66
N HIS A 69 6.85 3.88 -5.57
CA HIS A 69 6.25 3.80 -6.90
C HIS A 69 4.97 2.98 -6.83
N VAL A 70 3.82 3.65 -6.85
CA VAL A 70 2.51 3.00 -6.83
C VAL A 70 2.10 2.65 -8.25
N LYS A 71 2.05 1.35 -8.53
CA LYS A 71 1.63 0.81 -9.83
C LYS A 71 0.13 0.55 -9.86
N SER A 72 -0.49 0.75 -11.02
CA SER A 72 -1.91 0.42 -11.25
C SER A 72 -2.88 1.14 -10.31
N ALA A 73 -2.61 2.39 -9.94
CA ALA A 73 -3.59 3.19 -9.20
C ALA A 73 -4.86 3.37 -10.06
N LYS A 74 -5.99 3.67 -9.41
CA LYS A 74 -7.32 3.85 -10.06
C LYS A 74 -7.18 4.61 -11.39
N GLY A 75 -7.59 3.97 -12.49
CA GLY A 75 -7.43 4.51 -13.86
C GLY A 75 -6.17 4.07 -14.59
N LYS A 76 -5.44 3.04 -14.11
CA LYS A 76 -4.17 2.55 -14.68
C LYS A 76 -3.07 3.61 -14.76
N LYS A 77 -3.08 4.56 -13.82
CA LYS A 77 -2.04 5.59 -13.74
C LYS A 77 -1.06 5.24 -12.64
N ASP A 78 0.21 5.24 -12.98
CA ASP A 78 1.28 5.11 -12.00
C ASP A 78 1.51 6.48 -11.34
N ARG A 79 1.88 6.46 -10.06
CA ARG A 79 2.28 7.67 -9.33
C ARG A 79 3.43 7.36 -8.38
N VAL A 80 4.18 8.40 -8.03
CA VAL A 80 5.21 8.32 -7.00
C VAL A 80 4.70 9.07 -5.76
N THR A 81 4.87 8.48 -4.59
CA THR A 81 4.61 9.11 -3.30
C THR A 81 5.87 9.15 -2.44
N LEU A 82 5.94 10.11 -1.53
CA LEU A 82 7.05 10.23 -0.58
C LEU A 82 6.70 9.55 0.73
N PHE A 83 7.71 9.14 1.49
CA PHE A 83 7.53 8.66 2.85
C PHE A 83 8.47 9.35 3.86
N PRO A 84 8.11 9.39 5.16
CA PRO A 84 8.91 10.02 6.19
C PRO A 84 10.26 9.32 6.41
N GLU A 85 11.31 10.08 6.69
CA GLU A 85 12.66 9.55 6.97
C GLU A 85 12.68 8.51 8.10
N LYS A 86 11.80 8.67 9.11
CA LYS A 86 11.63 7.72 10.22
C LYS A 86 11.30 6.30 9.75
N LEU A 87 10.78 6.13 8.53
CA LEU A 87 10.48 4.82 7.95
C LEU A 87 11.66 4.15 7.25
N ILE A 88 12.78 4.85 7.00
CA ILE A 88 13.95 4.26 6.32
C ILE A 88 14.46 3.03 7.10
N ARG A 89 14.71 3.19 8.41
CA ARG A 89 15.22 2.11 9.25
C ARG A 89 14.28 0.89 9.28
N PRO A 90 12.98 1.01 9.63
CA PRO A 90 12.11 -0.15 9.68
C PRO A 90 11.83 -0.76 8.29
N LEU A 91 11.80 0.04 7.21
CA LEU A 91 11.73 -0.50 5.84
C LEU A 91 12.99 -1.28 5.49
N SER A 92 14.18 -0.76 5.80
CA SER A 92 15.44 -1.45 5.55
C SER A 92 15.50 -2.81 6.27
N GLN A 93 15.08 -2.85 7.55
CA GLN A 93 14.97 -4.10 8.32
C GLN A 93 13.99 -5.08 7.68
N GLN A 94 12.82 -4.60 7.25
CA GLN A 94 11.83 -5.44 6.57
C GLN A 94 12.37 -6.00 5.24
N LEU A 95 13.10 -5.19 4.47
CA LEU A 95 13.72 -5.61 3.20
C LEU A 95 14.81 -6.66 3.43
N GLN A 96 15.65 -6.48 4.45
CA GLN A 96 16.66 -7.46 4.83
C GLN A 96 16.02 -8.79 5.24
N TRP A 97 15.00 -8.75 6.10
CA TRP A 97 14.27 -9.94 6.51
C TRP A 97 13.62 -10.66 5.33
N ARG A 98 12.98 -9.91 4.41
CA ARG A 98 12.41 -10.48 3.18
C ARG A 98 13.47 -11.10 2.27
N LYS A 99 14.66 -10.51 2.19
CA LYS A 99 15.78 -11.07 1.43
C LYS A 99 16.24 -12.40 2.04
N SER A 100 16.47 -12.45 3.35
CA SER A 100 16.87 -13.69 4.03
C SER A 100 15.83 -14.81 3.87
N LEU A 101 14.53 -14.48 3.94
CA LEU A 101 13.47 -15.43 3.67
C LEU A 101 13.51 -15.94 2.22
N HIS A 102 13.71 -15.04 1.25
CA HIS A 102 13.82 -15.43 -0.15
C HIS A 102 15.05 -16.30 -0.44
N ASP A 103 16.20 -15.97 0.15
CA ASP A 103 17.43 -16.76 0.02
C ASP A 103 17.23 -18.17 0.61
N TYR A 104 16.49 -18.28 1.71
CA TYR A 104 16.08 -19.56 2.29
C TYR A 104 15.14 -20.33 1.37
N ASP A 105 14.10 -19.68 0.81
CA ASP A 105 13.18 -20.32 -0.12
C ASP A 105 13.90 -20.83 -1.39
N LEU A 106 14.87 -20.07 -1.90
CA LEU A 106 15.73 -20.49 -3.01
C LEU A 106 16.55 -21.73 -2.67
N SER A 107 17.08 -21.83 -1.44
CA SER A 107 17.81 -23.02 -1.00
C SER A 107 16.94 -24.29 -0.98
N LEU A 108 15.62 -24.12 -0.86
CA LEU A 108 14.62 -25.19 -0.91
C LEU A 108 14.05 -25.42 -2.32
N GLY A 109 14.50 -24.68 -3.33
CA GLY A 109 13.96 -24.73 -4.70
C GLY A 109 12.57 -24.12 -4.84
N LYS A 110 12.13 -23.27 -3.90
CA LYS A 110 10.78 -22.68 -3.81
C LYS A 110 10.76 -21.16 -4.05
N GLY A 111 11.68 -20.64 -4.86
CA GLY A 111 11.82 -19.19 -5.13
C GLY A 111 10.75 -18.56 -6.02
N CYS A 112 9.72 -19.31 -6.41
CA CYS A 112 8.65 -18.90 -7.32
C CYS A 112 7.76 -17.82 -6.69
N VAL A 113 7.34 -16.82 -7.48
CA VAL A 113 6.42 -15.76 -7.03
C VAL A 113 5.32 -15.58 -8.06
N GLU A 114 4.10 -15.28 -7.62
CA GLU A 114 3.01 -14.93 -8.52
C GLU A 114 3.35 -13.68 -9.37
N LEU A 115 3.38 -13.87 -10.69
CA LEU A 115 3.67 -12.82 -11.67
C LEU A 115 2.38 -12.30 -12.33
N PRO A 116 2.04 -11.02 -12.15
CA PRO A 116 0.87 -10.44 -12.80
C PRO A 116 1.16 -10.14 -14.28
N ASN A 117 0.24 -10.58 -15.14
CA ASN A 117 0.14 -10.21 -16.56
C ASN A 117 1.50 -10.28 -17.31
N SER A 118 1.95 -9.14 -17.83
CA SER A 118 3.14 -9.00 -18.68
C SER A 118 4.46 -9.32 -17.99
N LEU A 119 4.51 -9.35 -16.64
CA LEU A 119 5.72 -9.77 -15.93
C LEU A 119 6.01 -11.26 -16.11
N ARG A 120 4.99 -12.11 -16.30
CA ARG A 120 5.16 -13.53 -16.60
C ARG A 120 5.97 -13.73 -17.88
N ASN A 121 5.64 -12.98 -18.92
CA ASN A 121 6.33 -13.05 -20.22
C ASN A 121 7.78 -12.56 -20.13
N LYS A 122 8.07 -11.62 -19.22
CA LYS A 122 9.41 -11.05 -19.07
C LYS A 122 10.33 -11.89 -18.17
N TYR A 123 9.77 -12.65 -17.25
CA TYR A 123 10.51 -13.46 -16.27
C TYR A 123 9.91 -14.87 -16.16
N PRO A 124 10.02 -15.71 -17.20
CA PRO A 124 9.39 -17.03 -17.24
C PRO A 124 9.96 -17.99 -16.18
N ALA A 125 11.19 -17.78 -15.70
CA ALA A 125 11.82 -18.60 -14.67
C ALA A 125 11.51 -18.15 -13.23
N ALA A 126 10.66 -17.13 -13.05
CA ALA A 126 10.27 -16.63 -11.73
C ALA A 126 8.91 -17.19 -11.25
N GLU A 127 8.35 -18.17 -11.99
CA GLU A 127 7.12 -18.88 -11.68
C GLU A 127 7.37 -20.33 -11.23
#